data_AF-A0A3N1QZX2-F1
#
_entry.id   AF-A0A3N1QZX2-F1
#
_cell.length_a   1.000
_cell.length_b   1.000
_cell.length_c   1.000
_cell.angle_alpha   90.00
_cell.angle_beta   90.00
_cell.angle_gamma   90.00
#
_symmetry.space_group_name_H-M   'P 1'
#
loop_
_entity.id
_entity.type
_entity.pdbx_description
1 polymer ?
#
loop_
_entity_poly.entity_id
_entity_poly.type
_entity_poly.pdbx_seq_one_letter_code
_entity_poly.pdbx_strand_id
1 'polypeptide(L)'
;MDRLNLTLSIDQGKGVCESLDVFTRLCLGQLEIVAELVRQGVIPVARPSADGERAMASEECCDQIDQLMRAAKQLLGYPAGASNGIGHPDVHIDGRRAYEVEKVLAAAMVGKDPARRANLDVANNGLMLRVTDEPAPKAIQYSPDS
;
A
#
# COMPACT_ATOMS: atom_id res chain seq x y z
N MET A 1 11.59 -1.47 25.24
CA MET A 1 10.98 -1.21 23.92
C MET A 1 10.39 0.17 24.00
N ASP A 2 10.92 1.09 23.19
CA ASP A 2 10.42 2.45 23.15
C ASP A 2 9.09 2.49 22.39
N ARG A 3 8.16 3.34 22.83
CA ARG A 3 6.83 3.46 22.24
C ARG A 3 6.72 4.78 21.48
N LEU A 4 6.30 4.69 20.22
CA LEU A 4 5.96 5.85 19.39
C LEU A 4 4.43 5.98 19.31
N ASN A 5 3.91 7.20 19.47
CA ASN A 5 2.50 7.52 19.23
C ASN A 5 2.39 8.45 18.03
N LEU A 6 1.45 8.16 17.11
CA LEU A 6 1.19 8.96 15.93
C LEU A 6 -0.30 9.33 15.88
N THR A 7 -0.60 10.63 15.83
CA THR A 7 -1.96 11.16 15.67
C THR A 7 -2.14 11.66 14.25
N LEU A 8 -3.16 11.16 13.55
CA LEU A 8 -3.45 11.47 12.16
C LEU A 8 -4.89 11.96 11.99
N SER A 9 -5.12 12.88 11.06
CA SER A 9 -6.46 13.09 10.50
C SER A 9 -6.90 11.85 9.71
N ILE A 10 -8.19 11.75 9.40
CA ILE A 10 -8.71 10.64 8.59
C ILE A 10 -8.05 10.60 7.21
N ASP A 11 -7.87 11.75 6.57
CA ASP A 11 -7.26 11.83 5.24
C ASP A 11 -5.76 11.48 5.26
N GLN A 12 -5.05 11.88 6.31
CA GLN A 12 -3.67 11.42 6.53
C GLN A 12 -3.62 9.91 6.74
N GLY A 13 -4.56 9.35 7.51
CA GLY A 13 -4.68 7.90 7.72
C GLY A 13 -4.90 7.15 6.40
N LYS A 14 -5.75 7.67 5.51
CA LYS A 14 -5.96 7.11 4.15
C LYS A 14 -4.66 7.09 3.35
N GLY A 15 -3.96 8.22 3.28
CA GLY A 15 -2.69 8.33 2.56
C GLY A 15 -1.60 7.40 3.12
N VAL A 16 -1.53 7.24 4.44
CA VAL A 16 -0.60 6.30 5.08
C VAL A 16 -0.96 4.85 4.73
N CYS A 17 -2.23 4.46 4.80
CA CYS A 17 -2.66 3.13 4.40
C CYS A 17 -2.31 2.80 2.94
N GLU A 18 -2.58 3.72 2.01
CA GLU A 18 -2.25 3.55 0.60
C GLU A 18 -0.74 3.41 0.39
N SER A 19 0.05 4.23 1.07
CA SER A 19 1.52 4.17 1.01
C SER A 19 2.07 2.84 1.53
N LEU A 20 1.51 2.33 2.64
CA LEU A 20 1.91 1.05 3.21
C LEU A 20 1.50 -0.14 2.34
N ASP A 21 0.32 -0.09 1.68
CA ASP A 21 -0.09 -1.11 0.72
C ASP A 21 0.85 -1.15 -0.49
N VAL A 22 1.16 0.01 -1.09
CA VAL A 22 2.10 0.10 -2.21
C VAL A 22 3.48 -0.46 -1.81
N PHE A 23 4.02 -0.02 -0.67
CA PHE A 23 5.31 -0.51 -0.20
C PHE A 23 5.30 -2.02 0.05
N THR A 24 4.22 -2.55 0.64
CA THR A 24 4.03 -3.99 0.84
C THR A 24 4.05 -4.72 -0.50
N ARG A 25 3.25 -4.29 -1.48
CA ARG A 25 3.17 -4.91 -2.81
C ARG A 25 4.53 -4.94 -3.52
N LEU A 26 5.29 -3.85 -3.44
CA LEU A 26 6.66 -3.82 -3.97
C LEU A 26 7.56 -4.86 -3.28
N CYS A 27 7.48 -5.01 -1.96
CA CYS A 27 8.20 -6.04 -1.22
C CYS A 27 7.78 -7.48 -1.57
N LEU A 28 6.56 -7.68 -2.09
CA LEU A 28 6.05 -8.96 -2.58
C LEU A 28 6.47 -9.27 -4.03
N GLY A 29 7.15 -8.32 -4.71
CA GLY A 29 7.49 -8.43 -6.13
C GLY A 29 6.33 -8.08 -7.07
N GLN A 30 5.29 -7.42 -6.59
CA GLN A 30 4.16 -6.95 -7.41
C GLN A 30 4.49 -5.59 -8.05
N LEU A 31 5.48 -5.57 -8.95
CA LEU A 31 5.95 -4.34 -9.60
C LEU A 31 4.89 -3.69 -10.50
N GLU A 32 3.88 -4.45 -10.92
CA GLU A 32 2.76 -3.97 -11.75
C GLU A 32 1.96 -2.84 -11.06
N ILE A 33 2.04 -2.72 -9.73
CA ILE A 33 1.43 -1.60 -8.99
C ILE A 33 1.94 -0.24 -9.47
N VAL A 34 3.18 -0.16 -9.96
CA VAL A 34 3.74 1.10 -10.48
C VAL A 34 2.97 1.57 -11.72
N ALA A 35 2.62 0.65 -12.62
CA ALA A 35 1.85 0.97 -13.81
C ALA A 35 0.42 1.40 -13.46
N GLU A 36 -0.17 0.79 -12.44
CA GLU A 36 -1.47 1.20 -11.89
C GLU A 36 -1.43 2.62 -11.32
N LEU A 37 -0.40 2.94 -10.52
CA LEU A 37 -0.22 4.29 -9.95
C LEU A 37 0.00 5.36 -11.01
N VAL A 38 0.69 5.04 -12.11
CA VAL A 38 0.83 5.96 -13.25
C VAL A 38 -0.51 6.17 -13.95
N ARG A 39 -1.27 5.09 -14.20
CA ARG A 39 -2.58 5.16 -14.84
C ARG A 39 -3.59 5.97 -14.03
N GLN A 40 -3.49 5.91 -12.70
CA GLN A 40 -4.31 6.69 -11.77
C GLN A 40 -3.83 8.15 -11.60
N GLY A 41 -2.70 8.54 -12.20
CA GLY A 41 -2.13 9.88 -12.06
C GLY A 41 -1.51 10.15 -10.69
N VAL A 42 -1.28 9.11 -9.89
CA VAL A 42 -0.59 9.20 -8.60
C VAL A 42 0.89 9.47 -8.84
N ILE A 43 1.51 8.72 -9.76
CA ILE A 43 2.85 9.03 -10.27
C ILE A 43 2.68 10.04 -11.42
N PRO A 44 3.16 11.29 -11.26
CA PRO A 44 2.93 12.32 -12.25
C PRO A 44 3.86 12.18 -13.47
N VAL A 45 3.38 12.63 -14.63
CA VAL A 45 4.24 12.87 -15.80
C VAL A 45 5.05 14.16 -15.57
N ALA A 46 6.31 14.18 -15.99
CA ALA A 46 7.23 15.31 -15.80
C ALA A 46 6.90 16.57 -16.64
N ARG A 47 5.64 16.78 -17.04
CA ARG A 47 5.18 17.98 -17.73
C ARG A 47 4.14 18.70 -16.85
N PRO A 48 4.32 19.99 -16.56
CA PRO A 48 3.23 20.78 -16.01
C PRO A 48 2.09 20.80 -17.04
N SER A 49 0.85 20.55 -16.63
CA SER A 49 -0.27 21.01 -17.45
C SER A 49 -0.20 22.54 -17.51
N ALA A 50 -0.67 23.14 -18.60
CA ALA A 50 -0.70 24.60 -18.74
C ALA A 50 -1.48 25.29 -17.61
N ASP A 51 -2.37 24.54 -16.95
CA ASP A 51 -3.28 25.02 -15.90
C ASP A 51 -2.80 24.68 -14.47
N GLY A 52 -1.59 24.12 -14.32
CA GLY A 52 -1.03 23.73 -13.02
C GLY A 52 -1.65 22.44 -12.43
N GLU A 53 -2.53 21.78 -13.17
CA GLU A 53 -3.08 20.48 -12.82
C GLU A 53 -2.08 19.35 -13.13
N ARG A 54 -2.25 18.21 -12.46
CA ARG A 54 -1.42 17.02 -12.73
C ARG A 54 -1.73 16.49 -14.11
N ALA A 55 -0.73 16.45 -14.98
CA ALA A 55 -0.87 15.80 -16.28
C ALA A 55 -0.97 14.28 -16.11
N MET A 56 -2.02 13.69 -16.69
CA MET A 56 -2.19 12.25 -16.78
C MET A 56 -1.25 11.66 -17.85
N ALA A 57 -0.76 10.44 -17.61
CA ALA A 57 -0.04 9.69 -18.64
C ALA A 57 -0.99 9.29 -19.77
N SER A 58 -0.47 9.25 -21.01
CA SER A 58 -1.21 8.66 -22.13
C SER A 58 -1.39 7.15 -21.92
N GLU A 59 -2.40 6.58 -22.58
CA GLU A 59 -2.63 5.12 -22.55
C GLU A 59 -1.40 4.34 -23.04
N GLU A 60 -0.79 4.79 -24.14
CA GLU A 60 0.45 4.21 -24.67
C GLU A 60 1.60 4.24 -23.65
N CYS A 61 1.76 5.35 -22.92
CA CYS A 61 2.77 5.47 -21.86
C CYS A 61 2.48 4.48 -20.71
N CYS A 62 1.22 4.36 -20.30
CA CYS A 62 0.82 3.42 -19.27
C CYS A 62 1.13 1.97 -19.67
N ASP A 63 0.85 1.59 -20.92
CA ASP A 63 1.08 0.24 -21.43
C ASP A 63 2.58 -0.08 -21.55
N GLN A 64 3.38 0.89 -21.98
CA GLN A 64 4.84 0.75 -22.00
C GLN A 64 5.41 0.54 -20.58
N ILE A 65 4.92 1.28 -19.59
CA ILE A 65 5.35 1.11 -18.19
C ILE A 65 4.92 -0.26 -17.65
N ASP A 66 3.71 -0.73 -17.93
CA ASP A 66 3.26 -2.08 -17.53
C ASP A 66 4.18 -3.16 -18.12
N GLN A 67 4.50 -3.07 -19.41
CA GLN A 67 5.43 -4.00 -20.07
C GLN A 67 6.82 -3.99 -19.41
N LEU A 68 7.35 -2.81 -19.10
CA LEU A 68 8.65 -2.66 -18.43
C LEU A 68 8.65 -3.25 -17.02
N MET A 69 7.58 -3.06 -16.24
CA MET A 69 7.47 -3.64 -14.89
C MET A 69 7.36 -5.15 -14.92
N ARG A 70 6.62 -5.72 -15.90
CA ARG A 70 6.57 -7.17 -16.11
C ARG A 70 7.93 -7.74 -16.53
N ALA A 71 8.66 -7.06 -17.42
CA ALA A 71 10.00 -7.46 -17.83
C ALA A 71 11.00 -7.41 -16.66
N ALA A 72 10.96 -6.33 -15.86
CA ALA A 72 11.78 -6.21 -14.65
C ALA A 72 11.52 -7.36 -13.67
N LYS A 73 10.25 -7.73 -13.50
CA LYS A 73 9.85 -8.85 -12.64
C LYS A 73 10.35 -10.21 -13.14
N GLN A 74 10.37 -10.43 -14.46
CA GLN A 74 10.97 -11.62 -15.06
C GLN A 74 12.48 -11.69 -14.83
N LEU A 75 13.19 -10.55 -14.88
CA LEU A 75 14.62 -10.49 -14.57
C LEU A 75 14.94 -10.87 -13.12
N LEU A 76 13.99 -10.66 -12.21
CA LEU A 76 14.07 -11.11 -10.81
C LEU A 76 13.73 -12.61 -10.62
N GLY A 77 13.38 -13.32 -11.69
CA GLY A 77 13.08 -14.75 -11.66
C GLY A 77 11.63 -15.11 -11.36
N TYR A 78 10.71 -14.15 -11.32
CA TYR A 78 9.30 -14.45 -11.09
C TYR A 78 8.61 -14.95 -12.37
N PRO A 79 7.82 -16.03 -12.29
CA PRO A 79 6.88 -16.40 -13.35
C PRO A 79 5.85 -15.29 -13.62
N ALA A 80 5.25 -15.30 -14.81
CA ALA A 80 4.22 -14.33 -15.19
C ALA A 80 3.05 -14.37 -14.19
N GLY A 81 2.73 -13.20 -13.61
CA GLY A 81 1.65 -13.07 -12.62
C GLY A 81 1.93 -13.64 -11.23
N ALA A 82 3.08 -14.27 -11.02
CA ALA A 82 3.46 -14.77 -9.71
C ALA A 82 3.98 -13.63 -8.82
N SER A 83 3.80 -13.75 -7.52
CA SER A 83 4.43 -12.88 -6.52
C SER A 83 4.58 -13.67 -5.23
N ASN A 84 5.41 -13.18 -4.31
CA ASN A 84 5.49 -13.78 -3.00
C ASN A 84 4.20 -13.53 -2.21
N GLY A 85 3.77 -14.51 -1.43
CA GLY A 85 2.80 -14.27 -0.37
C GLY A 85 3.45 -13.53 0.79
N ILE A 86 2.67 -12.78 1.58
CA ILE A 86 3.18 -11.98 2.70
C ILE A 86 3.96 -12.78 3.75
N GLY A 87 3.66 -14.08 3.90
CA GLY A 87 4.39 -14.99 4.79
C GLY A 87 5.63 -15.65 4.19
N HIS A 88 5.96 -15.38 2.92
CA HIS A 88 7.08 -16.04 2.24
C HIS A 88 8.43 -15.63 2.87
N PRO A 89 9.37 -16.57 3.11
CA PRO A 89 10.64 -16.29 3.79
C PRO A 89 11.45 -15.15 3.15
N ASP A 90 11.42 -15.04 1.82
CA ASP A 90 12.18 -14.03 1.07
C ASP A 90 11.58 -12.61 1.14
N VAL A 91 10.37 -12.46 1.71
CA VAL A 91 9.77 -11.12 1.89
C VAL A 91 10.46 -10.42 3.06
N HIS A 92 11.04 -9.26 2.77
CA HIS A 92 11.72 -8.43 3.76
C HIS A 92 10.82 -8.09 4.94
N ILE A 93 11.40 -8.02 6.14
CA ILE A 93 10.68 -7.78 7.39
C ILE A 93 9.86 -6.48 7.34
N ASP A 94 10.40 -5.43 6.71
CA ASP A 94 9.69 -4.15 6.59
C ASP A 94 8.41 -4.26 5.75
N GLY A 95 8.39 -5.11 4.73
CA GLY A 95 7.17 -5.37 3.95
C GLY A 95 6.09 -6.06 4.79
N ARG A 96 6.51 -7.01 5.63
CA ARG A 96 5.62 -7.69 6.60
C ARG A 96 5.08 -6.72 7.65
N ARG A 97 5.95 -5.83 8.15
CA ARG A 97 5.58 -4.78 9.11
C ARG A 97 4.63 -3.76 8.51
N ALA A 98 4.89 -3.33 7.28
CA ALA A 98 4.02 -2.40 6.58
C ALA A 98 2.61 -2.98 6.41
N TYR A 99 2.51 -4.26 6.05
CA TYR A 99 1.24 -4.97 6.00
C TYR A 99 0.52 -5.00 7.36
N GLU A 100 1.22 -5.37 8.44
CA GLU A 100 0.60 -5.41 9.78
C GLU A 100 0.09 -4.03 10.22
N VAL A 101 0.88 -2.98 10.00
CA VAL A 101 0.49 -1.59 10.33
C VAL A 101 -0.67 -1.14 9.44
N GLU A 102 -0.64 -1.45 8.14
CA GLU A 102 -1.71 -1.13 7.19
C GLU A 102 -3.03 -1.75 7.64
N LYS A 103 -3.04 -3.02 8.02
CA LYS A 103 -4.27 -3.70 8.48
C LYS A 103 -4.82 -3.08 9.76
N VAL A 104 -3.97 -2.77 10.73
CA VAL A 104 -4.38 -2.13 11.98
C VAL A 104 -4.95 -0.73 11.73
N LEU A 105 -4.30 0.07 10.88
CA LEU A 105 -4.79 1.39 10.52
C LEU A 105 -6.09 1.30 9.71
N ALA A 106 -6.18 0.35 8.77
CA ALA A 106 -7.36 0.10 7.96
C ALA A 106 -8.57 -0.24 8.84
N ALA A 107 -8.41 -1.15 9.80
CA ALA A 107 -9.45 -1.52 10.75
C ALA A 107 -9.92 -0.34 11.60
N ALA A 108 -8.99 0.48 12.10
CA ALA A 108 -9.30 1.68 12.88
C ALA A 108 -10.13 2.71 12.10
N MET A 109 -10.06 2.69 10.77
CA MET A 109 -10.78 3.59 9.88
C MET A 109 -12.14 3.07 9.40
N VAL A 110 -12.46 1.78 9.54
CA VAL A 110 -13.74 1.19 9.05
C VAL A 110 -14.98 1.92 9.57
N GLY A 111 -14.95 2.41 10.82
CA GLY A 111 -16.05 3.20 11.42
C GLY A 111 -16.04 4.69 11.07
N LYS A 112 -15.02 5.15 10.36
CA LYS A 112 -14.75 6.58 10.08
C LYS A 112 -14.75 6.91 8.58
N ASP A 113 -14.67 5.89 7.72
CA ASP A 113 -14.70 6.01 6.27
C ASP A 113 -15.77 5.06 5.66
N PRO A 114 -16.88 5.61 5.13
CA PRO A 114 -17.95 4.83 4.52
C PRO A 114 -17.49 3.97 3.33
N ALA A 115 -16.47 4.39 2.56
CA ALA A 115 -15.99 3.65 1.40
C ALA A 115 -15.28 2.34 1.80
N ARG A 116 -14.60 2.34 2.95
CA ARG A 116 -13.94 1.14 3.50
C ARG A 116 -14.92 0.15 4.11
N ARG A 117 -16.09 0.60 4.56
CA ARG A 117 -17.16 -0.27 5.06
C ARG A 117 -17.69 -1.21 3.98
N ALA A 118 -17.60 -0.85 2.70
CA ALA A 118 -18.06 -1.69 1.59
C ALA A 118 -17.12 -2.87 1.25
N ASN A 119 -15.84 -2.79 1.60
CA ASN A 119 -14.79 -3.76 1.24
C ASN A 119 -14.21 -4.50 2.44
N LEU A 120 -15.08 -4.85 3.41
CA LEU A 120 -14.71 -5.45 4.69
C LEU A 120 -13.91 -6.76 4.55
N ASP A 121 -14.23 -7.62 3.59
CA ASP A 121 -13.56 -8.94 3.47
C ASP A 121 -12.08 -8.84 3.11
N VAL A 122 -11.69 -7.96 2.17
CA VAL A 122 -10.29 -7.80 1.76
C VAL A 122 -9.50 -6.97 2.77
N ALA A 123 -10.13 -5.95 3.36
CA ALA A 123 -9.53 -5.14 4.41
C ALA A 123 -9.25 -5.98 5.69
N ASN A 124 -10.12 -6.95 6.01
CA ASN A 124 -10.02 -7.77 7.21
C ASN A 124 -9.32 -9.11 7.02
N ASN A 125 -9.17 -9.63 5.78
CA ASN A 125 -8.51 -10.92 5.51
C ASN A 125 -7.07 -11.03 6.06
N GLY A 126 -6.45 -9.90 6.41
CA GLY A 126 -5.12 -9.82 7.03
C GLY A 126 -5.09 -9.58 8.54
N LEU A 127 -6.22 -9.20 9.17
CA LEU A 127 -6.24 -8.80 10.59
C LEU A 127 -5.92 -9.94 11.56
N MET A 128 -5.92 -11.19 11.07
CA MET A 128 -5.61 -12.37 11.88
C MET A 128 -4.25 -13.01 11.54
N LEU A 129 -3.56 -12.57 10.48
CA LEU A 129 -2.32 -13.22 10.05
C LEU A 129 -1.12 -12.49 10.66
N ARG A 130 -0.56 -13.06 11.73
CA ARG A 130 0.71 -12.60 12.32
C ARG A 130 1.86 -13.08 11.45
N VAL A 131 2.57 -12.15 10.81
CA VAL A 131 3.66 -12.46 9.86
C VAL A 131 5.05 -12.28 10.48
N THR A 132 5.10 -11.86 11.74
CA THR A 132 6.31 -11.56 12.49
C THR A 132 6.20 -11.90 13.99
N ASP A 133 7.34 -12.02 14.68
CA ASP A 133 7.38 -12.38 16.11
C ASP A 133 7.29 -11.17 17.07
N GLU A 134 7.52 -9.93 16.61
CA GLU A 134 7.39 -8.74 17.47
C GLU A 134 5.91 -8.45 17.83
N PRO A 135 5.64 -7.60 18.84
CA PRO A 135 4.28 -7.28 19.26
C PRO A 135 3.44 -6.70 18.12
N ALA A 136 2.20 -7.15 18.02
CA ALA A 136 1.26 -6.63 17.01
C ALA A 136 1.07 -5.11 17.17
N PRO A 137 1.02 -4.36 16.05
CA PRO A 137 0.70 -2.94 16.10
C PRO A 137 -0.69 -2.73 16.71
N LYS A 138 -0.88 -1.58 17.37
CA LYS A 138 -2.15 -1.21 18.00
C LYS A 138 -2.53 0.20 17.61
N ALA A 139 -3.74 0.37 17.11
CA ALA A 139 -4.35 1.69 16.98
C ALA A 139 -4.94 2.09 18.32
N ILE A 140 -4.46 3.19 18.89
CA ILE A 140 -5.00 3.78 20.11
C ILE A 140 -5.75 5.04 19.71
N GLN A 141 -7.02 5.14 20.08
CA GLN A 141 -7.75 6.40 19.91
C GLN A 141 -7.29 7.38 20.98
N TYR A 142 -6.74 8.51 20.54
CA TYR A 142 -6.47 9.62 21.44
C TYR A 142 -7.80 10.32 21.76
N SER A 143 -8.22 10.27 23.02
CA SER A 143 -9.31 11.10 23.54
C SER A 143 -8.69 12.30 24.25
N PRO A 144 -8.98 13.54 23.85
CA PRO A 144 -8.45 14.72 24.53
C PRO A 144 -8.95 14.89 25.98
N ASP A 145 -9.94 14.08 26.42
CA ASP A 145 -10.53 14.13 27.76
C ASP A 145 -9.98 13.05 28.74
N SER A 146 -8.81 12.48 28.46
CA SER A 146 -8.15 11.48 29.32
C SER A 146 -6.74 11.89 29.73
#